data_AF-A0A9D8XUH8-F1
#
_entry.id   AF-A0A9D8XUH8-F1
#
_cell.length_a   1.000
_cell.length_b   1.000
_cell.length_c   1.000
_cell.angle_alpha   90.00
_cell.angle_beta   90.00
_cell.angle_gamma   90.00
#
_symmetry.space_group_name_H-M   'P 1'
#
loop_
_entity.id
_entity.type
_entity.pdbx_description
1 polymer ?
#
loop_
_entity_poly.entity_id
_entity_poly.type
_entity_poly.pdbx_seq_one_letter_code
_entity_poly.pdbx_strand_id
1 'polypeptide(L)'
;FAAFGGVAGGGLSSLLIKRGCSVPFSRKAAMLVCALCVVPVISLAYAKSLWIAIALISLARFAHQGWASNIYTLVSDYYPKNMVATLTSLAGFCGSVGGVLASSFVGNILEWTGSYLVVFMIAGLAYVAAWLCLQIFLPRDGKAYGA
;
A
#
# COMPACT_ATOMS: atom_id res chain seq x y z
N PHE A 1 -10.04 -0.47 12.64
CA PHE A 1 -9.55 -1.26 11.49
C PHE A 1 -8.07 -1.04 11.18
N ALA A 2 -7.57 0.20 11.08
CA ALA A 2 -6.16 0.45 10.75
C ALA A 2 -5.18 -0.25 11.71
N ALA A 3 -5.29 -0.08 13.02
CA ALA A 3 -4.41 -0.73 14.00
C ALA A 3 -4.31 -2.26 13.79
N PHE A 4 -5.46 -2.93 13.65
CA PHE A 4 -5.54 -4.35 13.32
C PHE A 4 -4.87 -4.68 11.98
N GLY A 5 -5.02 -3.83 10.97
CA GLY A 5 -4.38 -3.97 9.67
C GLY A 5 -2.86 -3.93 9.75
N GLY A 6 -2.31 -3.01 10.55
CA GLY A 6 -0.86 -2.94 10.78
C GLY A 6 -0.31 -4.18 11.49
N VAL A 7 -1.00 -4.65 12.53
CA VAL A 7 -0.63 -5.86 13.27
C VAL A 7 -0.74 -7.10 12.38
N ALA A 8 -1.84 -7.25 11.64
CA ALA A 8 -2.06 -8.38 10.75
C ALA A 8 -1.09 -8.37 9.56
N GLY A 9 -0.85 -7.22 8.93
CA GLY A 9 0.07 -7.06 7.81
C GLY A 9 1.53 -7.33 8.20
N GLY A 10 1.99 -6.82 9.34
CA GLY A 10 3.32 -7.11 9.87
C GLY A 10 3.44 -8.54 10.41
N GLY A 11 2.36 -9.06 11.00
CA GLY A 11 2.26 -10.44 11.45
C GLY A 11 2.36 -11.45 10.31
N LEU A 12 1.71 -11.16 9.17
CA LEU A 12 1.74 -12.00 7.97
C LEU A 12 3.17 -12.15 7.41
N SER A 13 3.91 -11.05 7.27
CA SER A 13 5.30 -11.12 6.83
C SER A 13 6.18 -11.80 7.87
N SER A 14 5.96 -11.57 9.16
CA SER A 14 6.68 -12.25 10.24
C SER A 14 6.44 -13.76 10.26
N LEU A 15 5.23 -14.21 9.93
CA LEU A 15 4.89 -15.63 9.82
C LEU A 15 5.63 -16.29 8.65
N LEU A 16 5.71 -15.61 7.50
CA LEU A 16 6.47 -16.10 6.34
C LEU A 16 7.97 -16.21 6.64
N ILE A 17 8.54 -15.23 7.36
CA ILE A 17 9.93 -15.28 7.81
C ILE A 17 10.15 -16.47 8.75
N LYS A 18 9.25 -16.70 9.71
CA LYS A 18 9.31 -17.86 10.62
C LYS A 18 9.20 -19.21 9.89
N ARG A 19 8.57 -19.24 8.72
CA ARG A 19 8.48 -20.43 7.84
C ARG A 19 9.71 -20.63 6.95
N GLY A 20 10.75 -19.81 7.10
CA GLY A 20 12.00 -19.94 6.36
C GLY A 20 12.05 -19.17 5.04
N CYS A 21 11.06 -18.33 4.73
CA CYS A 21 11.13 -17.46 3.57
C CYS A 21 12.11 -16.30 3.79
N SER A 22 12.72 -15.79 2.72
CA SER A 22 13.59 -14.61 2.82
C SER A 22 12.82 -13.38 3.29
N VAL A 23 13.49 -12.47 4.00
CA VAL A 23 12.88 -11.23 4.51
C VAL A 23 12.30 -10.40 3.36
N PRO A 24 13.02 -10.11 2.25
CA PRO A 24 12.48 -9.30 1.17
C PRO A 24 11.28 -9.96 0.48
N PHE A 25 11.29 -11.28 0.32
CA PHE A 25 10.17 -12.01 -0.24
C PHE A 25 8.94 -11.90 0.66
N SER A 26 9.11 -12.12 1.97
CA SER A 26 8.03 -12.11 2.95
C SER A 26 7.33 -10.76 3.04
N ARG A 27 8.09 -9.66 3.01
CA ARG A 27 7.55 -8.30 2.98
C ARG A 27 6.78 -8.02 1.69
N LYS A 28 7.37 -8.35 0.52
CA LYS A 28 6.71 -8.17 -0.78
C LYS A 28 5.45 -9.02 -0.93
N ALA A 29 5.43 -10.24 -0.40
CA ALA A 29 4.26 -11.11 -0.41
C ALA A 29 3.12 -10.54 0.47
N ALA A 30 3.43 -10.04 1.68
CA ALA A 30 2.43 -9.40 2.53
C ALA A 30 1.85 -8.13 1.88
N MET A 31 2.68 -7.35 1.19
CA MET A 31 2.25 -6.18 0.42
C MET A 31 1.35 -6.57 -0.76
N LEU A 32 1.61 -7.69 -1.45
CA LEU A 32 0.73 -8.20 -2.51
C LEU A 32 -0.67 -8.50 -1.97
N VAL A 33 -0.75 -9.19 -0.83
CA VAL A 33 -2.03 -9.50 -0.18
C VAL A 33 -2.77 -8.20 0.16
N CYS A 34 -2.07 -7.20 0.69
CA CYS A 34 -2.66 -5.90 0.95
C CYS A 34 -3.16 -5.22 -0.33
N ALA A 35 -2.37 -5.24 -1.42
CA ALA A 35 -2.79 -4.66 -2.70
C ALA A 35 -4.07 -5.30 -3.23
N LEU A 36 -4.15 -6.63 -3.22
CA LEU A 36 -5.34 -7.36 -3.68
C LEU A 36 -6.57 -7.07 -2.81
N CYS A 37 -6.39 -6.88 -1.50
CA CYS A 37 -7.48 -6.52 -0.58
C CYS A 37 -8.02 -5.09 -0.80
N VAL A 38 -7.26 -4.20 -1.44
CA VAL A 38 -7.75 -2.84 -1.76
C VAL A 38 -8.57 -2.81 -3.05
N VAL A 39 -8.30 -3.70 -4.02
CA VAL A 39 -9.00 -3.76 -5.33
C VAL A 39 -10.53 -3.75 -5.23
N PRO A 40 -11.19 -4.46 -4.29
CA PRO A 40 -12.64 -4.42 -4.14
C PRO A 40 -13.23 -3.02 -3.87
N VAL A 41 -12.42 -2.03 -3.46
CA VAL A 41 -12.88 -0.66 -3.29
C VAL A 41 -13.43 -0.05 -4.59
N ILE A 42 -13.04 -0.58 -5.76
CA ILE A 42 -13.59 -0.16 -7.06
C ILE A 42 -15.10 -0.38 -7.10
N SER A 43 -15.58 -1.46 -6.49
CA SER A 43 -17.02 -1.79 -6.42
C SER A 43 -17.82 -0.81 -5.54
N LEU A 44 -17.15 0.06 -4.78
CA LEU A 44 -17.80 1.09 -3.97
C LEU A 44 -18.61 2.07 -4.82
N ALA A 45 -18.19 2.31 -6.07
CA ALA A 45 -18.92 3.15 -7.03
C ALA A 45 -20.36 2.65 -7.31
N TYR A 46 -20.61 1.37 -7.08
CA TYR A 46 -21.90 0.71 -7.34
C TYR A 46 -22.63 0.29 -6.06
N ALA A 47 -22.08 0.63 -4.89
CA ALA A 47 -22.64 0.19 -3.62
C ALA A 47 -23.97 0.91 -3.34
N LYS A 48 -25.06 0.13 -3.30
CA LYS A 48 -26.41 0.61 -2.94
C LYS A 48 -26.73 0.48 -1.46
N SER A 49 -25.88 -0.22 -0.70
CA SER A 49 -26.08 -0.50 0.72
C SER A 49 -24.98 0.15 1.54
N LEU A 50 -25.38 0.86 2.60
CA LEU A 50 -24.48 1.46 3.58
C LEU A 50 -23.55 0.42 4.20
N TRP A 51 -24.04 -0.79 4.48
CA TRP A 51 -23.24 -1.86 5.07
C TRP A 51 -22.13 -2.35 4.14
N ILE A 52 -22.40 -2.44 2.84
CA ILE A 52 -21.40 -2.79 1.83
C ILE A 52 -20.33 -1.69 1.75
N ALA A 53 -20.75 -0.43 1.77
CA ALA A 53 -19.82 0.69 1.75
C ALA A 53 -18.89 0.71 2.98
N ILE A 54 -19.44 0.51 4.18
CA ILE A 54 -18.67 0.41 5.42
C ILE A 54 -17.68 -0.76 5.34
N ALA A 55 -18.11 -1.94 4.87
CA ALA A 55 -17.26 -3.10 4.75
C ALA A 55 -16.07 -2.86 3.79
N LEU A 56 -16.34 -2.29 2.61
CA LEU A 56 -15.32 -1.99 1.60
C LEU A 56 -14.32 -0.94 2.08
N ILE A 57 -14.79 0.15 2.68
CA ILE A 57 -13.91 1.20 3.23
C ILE A 57 -13.08 0.64 4.39
N SER A 58 -13.69 -0.15 5.27
CA SER A 58 -12.99 -0.78 6.40
C SER A 58 -11.90 -1.74 5.93
N LEU A 59 -12.18 -2.53 4.89
CA LEU A 59 -11.21 -3.43 4.26
C LEU A 59 -10.07 -2.65 3.62
N ALA A 60 -10.37 -1.61 2.84
CA ALA A 60 -9.36 -0.77 2.22
C ALA A 60 -8.46 -0.09 3.28
N ARG A 61 -9.04 0.35 4.38
CA ARG A 61 -8.31 0.98 5.50
C ARG A 61 -7.43 0.01 6.27
N PHE A 62 -7.93 -1.22 6.47
CA PHE A 62 -7.16 -2.33 7.03
C PHE A 62 -5.97 -2.67 6.13
N ALA A 63 -6.21 -2.91 4.84
CA ALA A 63 -5.20 -3.29 3.87
C ALA A 63 -4.13 -2.21 3.68
N HIS A 64 -4.52 -0.93 3.64
CA HIS A 64 -3.56 0.17 3.58
C HIS A 64 -2.62 0.17 4.79
N GLN A 65 -3.14 0.01 6.01
CA GLN A 65 -2.24 0.00 7.19
C GLN A 65 -1.33 -1.24 7.18
N GLY A 66 -1.83 -2.37 6.70
CA GLY A 66 -1.02 -3.57 6.46
C GLY A 66 0.11 -3.33 5.47
N TRP A 67 -0.16 -2.60 4.37
CA TRP A 67 0.85 -2.18 3.42
C TRP A 67 1.91 -1.28 4.08
N ALA A 68 1.48 -0.26 4.83
CA ALA A 68 2.36 0.68 5.51
C ALA A 68 3.35 -0.02 6.46
N SER A 69 2.88 -1.01 7.23
CA SER A 69 3.74 -1.77 8.14
C SER A 69 4.90 -2.51 7.45
N ASN A 70 4.69 -2.94 6.20
CA ASN A 70 5.67 -3.69 5.43
C ASN A 70 6.58 -2.78 4.59
N ILE A 71 6.06 -1.70 4.01
CA ILE A 71 6.89 -0.81 3.18
C ILE A 71 7.93 -0.05 4.00
N TYR A 72 7.59 0.41 5.21
CA TYR A 72 8.57 1.10 6.08
C TYR A 72 9.66 0.16 6.57
N THR A 73 9.32 -1.10 6.86
CA THR A 73 10.32 -2.11 7.25
C THR A 73 11.17 -2.55 6.06
N LEU A 74 10.60 -2.61 4.86
CA LEU A 74 11.34 -2.89 3.62
C LEU A 74 12.45 -1.85 3.36
N VAL A 75 12.22 -0.57 3.63
CA VAL A 75 13.25 0.46 3.48
C VAL A 75 14.45 0.19 4.39
N SER A 76 14.21 -0.15 5.66
CA SER A 76 15.30 -0.52 6.58
C SER A 76 15.98 -1.84 6.25
N ASP A 77 15.31 -2.75 5.53
CA ASP A 77 15.87 -4.03 5.11
C ASP A 77 16.84 -3.86 3.91
N TYR A 78 16.67 -2.83 3.08
CA TYR A 78 17.47 -2.61 1.86
C TYR A 78 18.56 -1.54 1.98
N TYR A 79 18.42 -0.60 2.92
CA TYR A 79 19.29 0.57 3.02
C TYR A 79 19.99 0.65 4.38
N PRO A 80 21.22 1.17 4.43
CA PRO A 80 21.95 1.34 5.69
C PRO A 80 21.24 2.36 6.59
N LYS A 81 21.40 2.17 7.91
CA LYS A 81 20.68 2.92 8.96
C LYS A 81 20.80 4.44 8.85
N ASN A 82 21.92 4.94 8.32
CA ASN A 82 22.17 6.37 8.11
C ASN A 82 21.30 6.99 6.99
N MET A 83 20.80 6.20 6.04
CA MET A 83 19.96 6.69 4.94
C MET A 83 18.47 6.45 5.13
N VAL A 84 18.07 5.56 6.05
CA VAL A 84 16.65 5.20 6.26
C VAL A 84 15.78 6.40 6.60
N ALA A 85 16.25 7.30 7.47
CA ALA A 85 15.48 8.48 7.87
C ALA A 85 15.24 9.43 6.68
N THR A 86 16.28 9.71 5.89
CA THR A 86 16.20 10.58 4.72
C THR A 86 15.25 10.00 3.67
N LEU A 87 15.37 8.71 3.35
CA LEU A 87 14.52 8.05 2.36
C LEU A 87 13.05 8.01 2.81
N THR A 88 12.80 7.71 4.09
CA THR A 88 11.44 7.68 4.63
C THR A 88 10.81 9.08 4.66
N SER A 89 11.60 10.11 4.96
CA SER A 89 11.15 11.50 4.96
C SER A 89 10.85 12.01 3.55
N LEU A 90 11.69 11.66 2.57
CA LEU A 90 11.46 11.97 1.16
C LEU A 90 10.19 11.28 0.65
N ALA A 91 10.01 9.99 0.97
CA ALA A 91 8.78 9.27 0.64
C ALA A 91 7.54 9.91 1.29
N GLY A 92 7.65 10.37 2.54
CA GLY A 92 6.59 11.10 3.24
C GLY A 92 6.27 12.45 2.58
N PHE A 93 7.29 13.18 2.12
CA PHE A 93 7.12 14.42 1.37
C PHE A 93 6.40 14.16 0.03
N CYS A 94 6.89 13.20 -0.77
CA CYS A 94 6.24 12.80 -2.01
C CYS A 94 4.79 12.32 -1.78
N GLY A 95 4.54 11.57 -0.70
CA GLY A 95 3.21 11.13 -0.30
C GLY A 95 2.28 12.29 0.05
N SER A 96 2.79 13.31 0.74
CA SER A 96 2.02 14.50 1.11
C SER A 96 1.66 15.34 -0.11
N VAL A 97 2.63 15.59 -1.00
CA VAL A 97 2.39 16.27 -2.28
C VAL A 97 1.39 15.49 -3.14
N GLY A 98 1.56 14.17 -3.25
CA GLY A 98 0.62 13.30 -3.95
C GLY A 98 -0.78 13.34 -3.35
N GLY A 99 -0.90 13.41 -2.02
CA GLY A 99 -2.18 13.52 -1.31
C GLY A 99 -2.89 14.86 -1.57
N VAL A 100 -2.17 15.97 -1.61
CA VAL A 100 -2.71 17.29 -1.97
C VAL A 100 -3.22 17.25 -3.42
N LEU A 101 -2.40 16.78 -4.35
CA LEU A 101 -2.78 16.67 -5.76
C LEU A 101 -3.99 15.76 -5.93
N ALA A 102 -3.98 14.56 -5.34
CA ALA A 102 -5.09 13.62 -5.41
C ALA A 102 -6.38 14.25 -4.90
N SER A 103 -6.34 14.95 -3.75
CA SER A 103 -7.52 15.60 -3.18
C SER A 103 -8.07 16.69 -4.10
N SER A 104 -7.21 17.50 -4.72
CA SER A 104 -7.61 18.51 -5.70
C SER A 104 -8.21 17.90 -6.98
N PHE A 105 -7.62 16.82 -7.49
CA PHE A 105 -8.09 16.17 -8.72
C PHE A 105 -9.39 15.38 -8.53
N VAL A 106 -9.68 14.87 -7.34
CA VAL A 106 -10.93 14.12 -7.08
C VAL A 106 -12.17 14.97 -7.38
N GLY A 107 -12.15 16.26 -7.02
CA GLY A 107 -13.24 17.20 -7.33
C GLY A 107 -13.40 17.42 -8.84
N ASN A 108 -12.30 17.72 -9.54
CA ASN A 108 -12.32 17.93 -10.99
C ASN A 108 -12.77 16.67 -11.76
N ILE A 109 -12.31 15.49 -11.34
CA ILE A 109 -12.72 14.21 -11.95
C ILE A 109 -14.23 14.01 -11.80
N LEU A 110 -14.79 14.32 -10.63
CA LEU A 110 -16.23 14.22 -10.41
C LEU A 110 -17.01 15.17 -11.32
N GLU A 111 -16.55 16.42 -11.45
CA GLU A 111 -17.20 17.43 -12.31
C GLU A 111 -17.16 17.03 -13.79
N TRP A 112 -16.05 16.45 -14.27
CA TRP A 112 -15.91 16.07 -15.68
C TRP A 112 -16.60 14.75 -16.03
N THR A 113 -16.56 13.76 -15.14
CA THR A 113 -17.05 12.39 -15.44
C THR A 113 -18.43 12.10 -14.86
N GLY A 114 -18.90 12.91 -13.91
CA GLY A 114 -20.14 12.69 -13.18
C GLY A 114 -20.13 11.46 -12.26
N SER A 115 -18.98 10.79 -12.07
CA SER A 115 -18.90 9.54 -11.32
C SER A 115 -17.57 9.37 -10.57
N TYR A 116 -17.64 8.82 -9.35
CA TYR A 116 -16.46 8.46 -8.57
C TYR A 116 -15.75 7.18 -9.03
N LEU A 117 -16.27 6.50 -10.06
CA LEU A 117 -15.70 5.25 -10.55
C LEU A 117 -14.22 5.40 -10.92
N VAL A 118 -13.86 6.48 -11.62
CA VAL A 118 -12.48 6.73 -12.04
C VAL A 118 -11.58 6.91 -10.81
N VAL A 119 -12.05 7.64 -9.80
CA VAL A 119 -11.33 7.84 -8.53
C VAL A 119 -11.08 6.52 -7.82
N PHE A 120 -12.11 5.67 -7.72
CA PHE A 120 -11.97 4.36 -7.06
C PHE A 120 -11.12 3.38 -7.87
N MET A 121 -11.14 3.44 -9.21
CA MET A 121 -10.21 2.67 -10.05
C MET A 121 -8.76 3.07 -9.78
N ILE A 122 -8.45 4.37 -9.77
CA ILE A 122 -7.11 4.87 -9.45
C ILE A 122 -6.71 4.40 -8.05
N ALA A 123 -7.57 4.57 -7.05
CA ALA A 123 -7.29 4.18 -5.68
C ALA A 123 -7.09 2.66 -5.51
N GLY A 124 -7.89 1.84 -6.19
CA GLY A 124 -7.81 0.38 -6.15
C GLY A 124 -6.57 -0.19 -6.84
N LEU A 125 -6.23 0.35 -8.01
CA LEU A 125 -5.12 -0.13 -8.83
C LEU A 125 -3.77 0.44 -8.42
N ALA A 126 -3.72 1.58 -7.72
CA ALA A 126 -2.48 2.21 -7.29
C ALA A 126 -1.58 1.27 -6.46
N TYR A 127 -2.15 0.43 -5.59
CA TYR A 127 -1.36 -0.53 -4.79
C TYR A 127 -0.77 -1.65 -5.63
N VAL A 128 -1.53 -2.12 -6.62
CA VAL A 128 -1.06 -3.16 -7.56
C VAL A 128 0.07 -2.59 -8.41
N ALA A 129 -0.11 -1.37 -8.94
CA ALA A 129 0.93 -0.66 -9.69
C ALA A 129 2.17 -0.41 -8.83
N ALA A 130 2.01 0.07 -7.60
CA ALA A 130 3.12 0.27 -6.66
C ALA A 130 3.84 -1.05 -6.37
N TRP A 131 3.12 -2.16 -6.23
CA TRP A 131 3.71 -3.48 -6.02
C TRP A 131 4.52 -3.94 -7.23
N LEU A 132 4.01 -3.74 -8.44
CA LEU A 132 4.74 -4.02 -9.68
C LEU A 132 6.01 -3.17 -9.78
N CYS A 133 5.93 -1.88 -9.47
CA CYS A 133 7.11 -1.01 -9.39
C CYS A 133 8.14 -1.57 -8.39
N LEU A 134 7.71 -2.01 -7.19
CA LEU A 134 8.62 -2.62 -6.22
C LEU A 134 9.29 -3.89 -6.76
N GLN A 135 8.59 -4.72 -7.55
CA GLN A 135 9.19 -5.91 -8.16
C GLN A 135 10.20 -5.57 -9.26
N ILE A 136 9.97 -4.50 -10.00
CA ILE A 136 10.86 -4.06 -11.09
C ILE A 136 12.11 -3.37 -10.54
N PHE A 137 11.94 -2.48 -9.55
CA PHE A 137 13.02 -1.62 -9.07
C PHE A 137 13.83 -2.22 -7.90
N LEU A 138 13.26 -3.12 -7.09
CA LEU A 138 14.01 -3.73 -5.98
C LEU A 138 14.63 -5.08 -6.38
N PRO A 139 15.93 -5.28 -6.14
CA PRO A 139 16.58 -6.55 -6.40
C PRO A 139 15.95 -7.67 -5.56
N ARG A 140 15.89 -8.87 -6.14
CA ARG A 140 15.31 -10.06 -5.51
C ARG A 140 16.08 -10.49 -4.25
N ASP A 141 17.38 -10.22 -4.26
CA ASP A 141 18.31 -10.63 -3.23
C ASP A 141 18.57 -9.36 -2.43
N GLY A 142 18.19 -9.31 -1.15
CA GLY A 142 18.21 -8.11 -0.30
C GLY A 142 19.61 -7.56 0.03
N LYS A 143 20.52 -7.53 -0.95
CA LYS A 143 21.89 -7.05 -0.88
C LYS A 143 22.11 -5.99 -1.96
N ALA A 144 21.40 -4.87 -1.87
CA ALA A 144 21.66 -3.76 -2.78
C ALA A 144 22.89 -2.96 -2.33
N TYR A 145 23.02 -2.69 -1.02
CA TYR A 145 24.10 -1.88 -0.44
C TYR A 145 24.70 -2.61 0.76
N GLY A 146 26.00 -2.88 0.70
CA GLY A 146 26.72 -3.88 1.49
C GLY A 146 26.40 -3.94 2.99
N ALA A 147 26.05 -5.14 3.43
CA ALA A 147 26.36 -5.66 4.75
C ALA A 147 27.33 -6.84 4.57
#